data_AF-A0A949AJ74-F1
#
_entry.id   AF-A0A949AJ74-F1
#
_cell.length_a   1.000
_cell.length_b   1.000
_cell.length_c   1.000
_cell.angle_alpha   90.00
_cell.angle_beta   90.00
_cell.angle_gamma   90.00
#
_symmetry.space_group_name_H-M   'P 1'
#
loop_
_entity.id
_entity.type
_entity.pdbx_description
1 polymer ?
#
loop_
_entity_poly.entity_id
_entity_poly.type
_entity_poly.pdbx_seq_one_letter_code
_entity_poly.pdbx_strand_id
1 'polypeptide(L)'
;VRIYGAEKITPLPILAELQPVEQTKEYQLNSRLKNILIGLGFDEVYNYAFADEKAIKYFGQKENYREVSNPLNEEQQYLRQSLIPGLVVNTIKNSQNYPEFKVFEIGRVFNPEEKTKVAGLIFEKETKKRIDQGDVYAKCCQNKCFIAKSIVEQILQTIMGGQANQIEKQIRENIDYQHKSSNKIIVYFNKKEIGFVGEKDSQTGYFELDFEALSKIVGVKEFSRSSSYPAVKRDLAFLIDKKYDWFEVCRQIHQIDPLIKKVGFGDTFENKRFGNKYNRAFHITYQSWDRTLKSSEVEKIEKQVIKMMKEKFDAQLRDF
;
A
#
# COMPACT_ATOMS: atom_id res chain seq x y z
N VAL A 1 -30.62 -50.04 -13.02
CA VAL A 1 -30.40 -49.05 -11.93
C VAL A 1 -31.71 -48.52 -11.36
N ARG A 2 -32.52 -47.73 -12.09
CA ARG A 2 -33.77 -47.13 -11.56
C ARG A 2 -34.81 -48.14 -11.05
N ILE A 3 -34.96 -49.29 -11.71
CA ILE A 3 -35.89 -50.37 -11.29
C ILE A 3 -35.29 -51.24 -10.17
N TYR A 4 -33.96 -51.32 -10.10
CA TYR A 4 -33.25 -52.13 -9.10
C TYR A 4 -33.20 -51.46 -7.72
N GLY A 5 -33.24 -50.12 -7.70
CA GLY A 5 -33.00 -49.30 -6.52
C GLY A 5 -31.55 -48.84 -6.51
N ALA A 6 -31.31 -47.53 -6.64
CA ALA A 6 -29.96 -46.98 -6.66
C ALA A 6 -29.26 -47.18 -5.30
N GLU A 7 -30.05 -47.15 -4.23
CA GLU A 7 -29.67 -47.44 -2.86
C GLU A 7 -29.15 -48.87 -2.64
N LYS A 8 -29.48 -49.82 -3.54
CA LYS A 8 -29.01 -51.21 -3.46
C LYS A 8 -27.68 -51.46 -4.17
N ILE A 9 -27.11 -50.45 -4.80
CA ILE A 9 -25.81 -50.56 -5.47
C ILE A 9 -24.72 -50.24 -4.44
N THR A 10 -23.85 -51.20 -4.16
CA THR A 10 -22.70 -51.00 -3.27
C THR A 10 -21.78 -49.93 -3.87
N PRO A 11 -21.54 -48.80 -3.17
CA PRO A 11 -20.67 -47.76 -3.69
C PRO A 11 -19.23 -48.26 -3.71
N LEU A 12 -18.60 -48.16 -4.87
CA LEU A 12 -17.15 -48.39 -5.01
C LEU A 12 -16.44 -47.04 -5.05
N PRO A 13 -15.31 -46.87 -4.34
CA PRO A 13 -14.52 -45.67 -4.46
C PRO A 13 -13.93 -45.56 -5.86
N ILE A 14 -13.80 -44.33 -6.36
CA ILE A 14 -13.07 -44.09 -7.60
C ILE A 14 -11.58 -44.32 -7.29
N LEU A 15 -11.00 -45.34 -7.92
CA LEU A 15 -9.57 -45.57 -7.90
C LEU A 15 -8.94 -44.74 -9.02
N ALA A 16 -8.17 -43.72 -8.66
CA ALA A 16 -7.45 -42.86 -9.59
C ALA A 16 -6.02 -42.63 -9.08
N GLU A 17 -5.06 -42.54 -10.00
CA GLU A 17 -3.72 -42.10 -9.67
C GLU A 17 -3.72 -40.61 -9.32
N LEU A 18 -3.15 -40.25 -8.18
CA LEU A 18 -3.04 -38.87 -7.74
C LEU A 18 -1.75 -38.26 -8.30
N GLN A 19 -1.90 -37.23 -9.13
CA GLN A 19 -0.78 -36.39 -9.55
C GLN A 19 -0.73 -35.11 -8.70
N PRO A 20 0.47 -34.61 -8.36
CA PRO A 20 0.61 -33.32 -7.69
C PRO A 20 0.02 -32.22 -8.56
N VAL A 21 -0.89 -31.43 -7.99
CA VAL A 21 -1.44 -30.26 -8.68
C VAL A 21 -0.51 -29.08 -8.45
N GLU A 22 0.09 -28.57 -9.51
CA GLU A 22 0.80 -27.29 -9.44
C GLU A 22 -0.21 -26.15 -9.31
N GLN A 23 -0.09 -25.38 -8.24
CA GLN A 23 -0.95 -24.21 -8.03
C GLN A 23 -0.59 -23.11 -9.03
N THR A 24 -1.61 -22.52 -9.66
CA THR A 24 -1.40 -21.37 -10.53
C THR A 24 -0.88 -20.18 -9.74
N LYS A 25 -0.06 -19.32 -10.37
CA LYS A 25 0.45 -18.10 -9.76
C LYS A 25 -0.67 -17.17 -9.26
N GLU A 26 -1.79 -17.16 -9.99
CA GLU A 26 -3.00 -16.42 -9.62
C GLU A 26 -3.59 -16.93 -8.31
N TYR A 27 -3.73 -18.25 -8.15
CA TYR A 27 -4.22 -18.85 -6.90
C TYR A 27 -3.31 -18.53 -5.70
N GLN A 28 -2.00 -18.64 -5.90
CA GLN A 28 -1.00 -18.31 -4.88
C GLN A 28 -1.07 -16.83 -4.48
N LEU A 29 -1.18 -15.93 -5.46
CA LEU A 29 -1.33 -14.50 -5.20
C LEU A 29 -2.62 -14.18 -4.46
N ASN A 30 -3.75 -14.76 -4.88
CA ASN A 30 -5.03 -14.56 -4.23
C ASN A 30 -4.96 -14.97 -2.76
N SER A 31 -4.44 -16.18 -2.49
CA SER A 31 -4.26 -16.69 -1.12
C SER A 31 -3.30 -15.82 -0.31
N ARG A 32 -2.19 -15.35 -0.92
CA ARG A 32 -1.23 -14.44 -0.27
C ARG A 32 -1.87 -13.10 0.08
N LEU A 33 -2.66 -12.50 -0.82
CA LEU A 33 -3.38 -11.25 -0.59
C LEU A 33 -4.40 -11.36 0.55
N LYS A 34 -5.21 -12.44 0.55
CA LYS A 34 -6.13 -12.72 1.65
C LYS A 34 -5.41 -12.82 2.98
N ASN A 35 -4.33 -13.60 3.05
CA ASN A 35 -3.55 -13.76 4.28
C ASN A 35 -2.92 -12.45 4.77
N ILE A 36 -2.44 -11.60 3.85
CA ILE A 36 -1.93 -10.26 4.20
C ILE A 36 -3.04 -9.43 4.82
N LEU A 37 -4.19 -9.30 4.16
CA LEU A 37 -5.28 -8.44 4.60
C LEU A 37 -5.92 -8.92 5.91
N ILE A 38 -6.11 -10.23 6.06
CA ILE A 38 -6.54 -10.85 7.32
C ILE A 38 -5.53 -10.56 8.42
N GLY A 39 -4.22 -10.68 8.15
CA GLY A 39 -3.15 -10.34 9.09
C GLY A 39 -3.12 -8.85 9.48
N LEU A 40 -3.69 -7.97 8.67
CA LEU A 40 -3.87 -6.53 8.97
C LEU A 40 -5.19 -6.21 9.68
N GLY A 41 -5.96 -7.25 10.02
CA GLY A 41 -7.24 -7.15 10.72
C GLY A 41 -8.41 -6.78 9.81
N PHE A 42 -8.38 -7.14 8.53
CA PHE A 42 -9.52 -7.00 7.63
C PHE A 42 -10.37 -8.27 7.58
N ASP A 43 -11.69 -8.08 7.52
CA ASP A 43 -12.66 -9.14 7.25
C ASP A 43 -13.01 -9.21 5.76
N GLU A 44 -13.02 -10.42 5.19
CA GLU A 44 -13.42 -10.61 3.80
C GLU A 44 -14.94 -10.51 3.65
N VAL A 45 -15.38 -9.70 2.68
CA VAL A 45 -16.80 -9.56 2.32
C VAL A 45 -17.03 -9.92 0.87
N TYR A 46 -18.22 -10.43 0.57
CA TYR A 46 -18.66 -10.75 -0.78
C TYR A 46 -19.87 -9.89 -1.13
N ASN A 47 -19.70 -9.02 -2.11
CA ASN A 47 -20.77 -8.16 -2.59
C ASN A 47 -21.27 -8.64 -3.96
N TYR A 48 -22.50 -8.29 -4.31
CA TYR A 48 -23.00 -8.53 -5.65
C TYR A 48 -22.15 -7.79 -6.70
N ALA A 49 -22.11 -8.35 -7.89
CA ALA A 49 -21.38 -7.80 -9.04
C ALA A 49 -22.11 -6.60 -9.70
N PHE A 50 -23.17 -6.10 -9.07
CA PHE A 50 -24.00 -5.02 -9.57
C PHE A 50 -23.68 -3.68 -8.89
N ALA A 51 -24.11 -2.60 -9.54
CA ALA A 51 -24.00 -1.25 -9.05
C ALA A 51 -25.32 -0.50 -9.24
N ASP A 52 -25.70 0.26 -8.22
CA ASP A 52 -26.81 1.21 -8.23
C ASP A 52 -26.37 2.54 -8.89
N GLU A 53 -27.22 3.12 -9.72
CA GLU A 53 -27.04 4.43 -10.35
C GLU A 53 -26.69 5.54 -9.34
N LYS A 54 -27.30 5.52 -8.15
CA LYS A 54 -27.01 6.51 -7.10
C LYS A 54 -25.57 6.40 -6.60
N ALA A 55 -25.09 5.18 -6.43
CA ALA A 55 -23.72 4.92 -5.99
C ALA A 55 -22.71 5.32 -7.08
N ILE A 56 -23.03 5.05 -8.35
CA ILE A 56 -22.21 5.46 -9.51
C ILE A 56 -22.01 6.98 -9.52
N LYS A 57 -23.12 7.73 -9.40
CA LYS A 57 -23.11 9.21 -9.36
C LYS A 57 -22.31 9.75 -8.18
N TYR A 58 -22.47 9.15 -6.99
CA TYR A 58 -21.76 9.58 -5.79
C TYR A 58 -20.23 9.49 -5.91
N PHE A 59 -19.71 8.44 -6.56
CA PHE A 59 -18.27 8.27 -6.77
C PHE A 59 -17.74 8.97 -8.02
N GLY A 60 -18.58 9.71 -8.76
CA GLY A 60 -18.20 10.41 -9.99
C GLY A 60 -17.64 9.47 -11.07
N GLN A 61 -18.09 8.21 -11.09
CA GLN A 61 -17.65 7.23 -12.09
C GLN A 61 -18.37 7.53 -13.43
N LYS A 62 -17.61 7.59 -14.53
CA LYS A 62 -18.10 8.00 -15.88
C LYS A 62 -19.10 7.01 -16.49
N GLU A 63 -19.93 7.54 -17.39
CA GLU A 63 -21.19 7.01 -17.94
C GLU A 63 -21.14 5.74 -18.83
N ASN A 64 -20.10 4.89 -18.78
CA ASN A 64 -19.99 3.71 -19.67
C ASN A 64 -20.25 2.37 -18.94
N TYR A 65 -21.27 2.31 -18.10
CA TYR A 65 -21.63 1.07 -17.41
C TYR A 65 -22.31 0.08 -18.36
N ARG A 66 -22.03 -1.21 -18.17
CA ARG A 66 -22.78 -2.26 -18.86
C ARG A 66 -24.10 -2.47 -18.12
N GLU A 67 -25.19 -2.26 -18.82
CA GLU A 67 -26.54 -2.45 -18.30
C GLU A 67 -26.98 -3.91 -18.43
N VAL A 68 -27.67 -4.41 -17.41
CA VAL A 68 -28.29 -5.72 -17.40
C VAL A 68 -29.65 -5.58 -18.09
N SER A 69 -29.92 -6.38 -19.13
CA SER A 69 -31.17 -6.22 -19.91
C SER A 69 -32.44 -6.50 -19.11
N ASN A 70 -32.38 -7.44 -18.16
CA ASN A 70 -33.52 -7.84 -17.33
C ASN A 70 -33.12 -7.81 -15.83
N PRO A 71 -32.93 -6.61 -15.23
CA PRO A 71 -32.54 -6.52 -13.83
C PRO A 71 -33.71 -6.90 -12.93
N LEU A 72 -33.44 -7.55 -11.79
CA LEU A 72 -34.50 -7.90 -10.83
C LEU A 72 -35.02 -6.67 -10.06
N ASN A 73 -34.18 -5.66 -9.88
CA ASN A 73 -34.49 -4.38 -9.23
C ASN A 73 -33.55 -3.26 -9.71
N GLU A 74 -33.82 -2.02 -9.33
CA GLU A 74 -33.03 -0.84 -9.72
C GLU A 74 -31.56 -0.90 -9.24
N GLU A 75 -31.30 -1.52 -8.08
CA GLU A 75 -29.94 -1.69 -7.54
C GLU A 75 -29.07 -2.66 -8.38
N GLN A 76 -29.70 -3.45 -9.27
CA GLN A 76 -29.05 -4.44 -10.12
C GLN A 76 -28.96 -4.03 -11.60
N GLN A 77 -29.26 -2.76 -11.90
CA GLN A 77 -29.31 -2.27 -13.28
C GLN A 77 -27.95 -2.31 -14.00
N TYR A 78 -26.85 -2.06 -13.28
CA TYR A 78 -25.53 -1.94 -13.89
C TYR A 78 -24.53 -2.95 -13.32
N LEU A 79 -23.56 -3.38 -14.14
CA LEU A 79 -22.40 -4.13 -13.67
C LEU A 79 -21.35 -3.21 -13.06
N ARG A 80 -20.81 -3.58 -11.90
CA ARG A 80 -19.87 -2.73 -11.15
C ARG A 80 -18.54 -2.50 -11.89
N GLN A 81 -18.07 -1.26 -11.89
CA GLN A 81 -16.74 -0.87 -12.43
C GLN A 81 -15.65 -0.79 -11.35
N SER A 82 -16.06 -0.81 -10.09
CA SER A 82 -15.23 -0.70 -8.89
C SER A 82 -15.88 -1.51 -7.76
N LEU A 83 -15.07 -2.00 -6.82
CA LEU A 83 -15.52 -2.70 -5.62
C LEU A 83 -15.88 -1.72 -4.48
N ILE A 84 -15.38 -0.49 -4.54
CA ILE A 84 -15.56 0.54 -3.50
C ILE A 84 -17.04 0.82 -3.16
N PRO A 85 -17.97 0.95 -4.13
CA PRO A 85 -19.37 1.20 -3.81
C PRO A 85 -19.98 0.13 -2.89
N GLY A 86 -19.69 -1.15 -3.14
CA GLY A 86 -20.17 -2.26 -2.31
C GLY A 86 -19.63 -2.19 -0.87
N LEU A 87 -18.33 -1.91 -0.72
CA LEU A 87 -17.71 -1.72 0.59
C LEU A 87 -18.30 -0.52 1.35
N VAL A 88 -18.64 0.55 0.65
CA VAL A 88 -19.26 1.73 1.26
C VAL A 88 -20.69 1.44 1.71
N VAL A 89 -21.47 0.68 0.94
CA VAL A 89 -22.80 0.20 1.36
C VAL A 89 -22.70 -0.65 2.62
N ASN A 90 -21.72 -1.55 2.69
CA ASN A 90 -21.45 -2.33 3.90
C ASN A 90 -21.11 -1.42 5.08
N THR A 91 -20.37 -0.34 4.83
CA THR A 91 -20.00 0.63 5.85
C THR A 91 -21.22 1.35 6.39
N ILE A 92 -22.09 1.83 5.51
CA ILE A 92 -23.33 2.52 5.90
C ILE A 92 -24.20 1.61 6.78
N LYS A 93 -24.37 0.34 6.38
CA LYS A 93 -25.18 -0.64 7.11
C LYS A 93 -24.63 -1.00 8.50
N ASN A 94 -23.30 -1.03 8.65
CA ASN A 94 -22.66 -1.51 9.88
C ASN A 94 -22.16 -0.39 10.80
N SER A 95 -21.95 0.82 10.28
CA SER A 95 -21.42 1.97 11.02
C SER A 95 -22.23 2.33 12.26
N GLN A 96 -23.54 2.06 12.29
CA GLN A 96 -24.35 2.35 13.48
C GLN A 96 -23.96 1.44 14.66
N ASN A 97 -23.73 0.16 14.40
CA ASN A 97 -23.52 -0.88 15.41
C ASN A 97 -22.04 -1.05 15.79
N TYR A 98 -21.13 -0.83 14.84
CA TYR A 98 -19.71 -1.06 15.04
C TYR A 98 -18.94 0.26 14.99
N PRO A 99 -18.16 0.62 16.03
CA PRO A 99 -17.42 1.88 16.07
C PRO A 99 -16.22 1.87 15.12
N GLU A 100 -15.66 0.70 14.81
CA GLU A 100 -14.55 0.53 13.88
C GLU A 100 -14.63 -0.85 13.22
N PHE A 101 -14.22 -0.94 11.96
CA PHE A 101 -14.03 -2.20 11.24
C PHE A 101 -13.19 -1.97 9.98
N LYS A 102 -12.61 -3.05 9.46
CA LYS A 102 -11.90 -3.06 8.19
C LYS A 102 -12.44 -4.20 7.35
N VAL A 103 -12.84 -3.93 6.12
CA VAL A 103 -13.41 -4.92 5.21
C VAL A 103 -12.71 -4.90 3.87
N PHE A 104 -12.53 -6.06 3.27
CA PHE A 104 -11.91 -6.17 1.94
C PHE A 104 -12.67 -7.14 1.04
N GLU A 105 -12.52 -6.94 -0.26
CA GLU A 105 -13.08 -7.81 -1.29
C GLU A 105 -12.04 -8.01 -2.40
N ILE A 106 -11.95 -9.25 -2.89
CA ILE A 106 -11.27 -9.59 -4.14
C ILE A 106 -12.35 -10.03 -5.13
N GLY A 107 -12.51 -9.29 -6.22
CA GLY A 107 -13.63 -9.52 -7.11
C GLY A 107 -13.46 -8.95 -8.51
N ARG A 108 -14.29 -9.43 -9.42
CA ARG A 108 -14.34 -8.97 -10.80
C ARG A 108 -15.06 -7.61 -10.89
N VAL A 109 -14.55 -6.79 -11.78
CA VAL A 109 -15.16 -5.53 -12.22
C VAL A 109 -15.19 -5.48 -13.76
N PHE A 110 -16.06 -4.66 -14.31
CA PHE A 110 -16.39 -4.67 -15.73
C PHE A 110 -16.12 -3.29 -16.34
N ASN A 111 -14.92 -3.05 -16.91
CA ASN A 111 -14.58 -1.74 -17.49
C ASN A 111 -13.37 -1.74 -18.46
N PRO A 112 -13.52 -1.32 -19.73
CA PRO A 112 -14.36 -1.99 -20.73
C PRO A 112 -14.09 -3.50 -20.86
N GLU A 113 -12.99 -3.99 -20.31
CA GLU A 113 -12.64 -5.40 -20.18
C GLU A 113 -12.98 -5.92 -18.77
N GLU A 114 -13.12 -7.23 -18.63
CA GLU A 114 -13.29 -7.88 -17.33
C GLU A 114 -11.93 -8.01 -16.65
N LYS A 115 -11.83 -7.53 -15.42
CA LYS A 115 -10.59 -7.56 -14.63
C LYS A 115 -10.85 -7.93 -13.19
N THR A 116 -9.89 -8.56 -12.56
CA THR A 116 -9.94 -8.80 -11.11
C THR A 116 -9.30 -7.63 -10.38
N LYS A 117 -9.95 -7.17 -9.32
CA LYS A 117 -9.42 -6.12 -8.44
C LYS A 117 -9.43 -6.59 -7.00
N VAL A 118 -8.60 -5.92 -6.19
CA VAL A 118 -8.59 -6.05 -4.74
C VAL A 118 -8.88 -4.69 -4.15
N ALA A 119 -9.88 -4.61 -3.29
CA ALA A 119 -10.23 -3.39 -2.60
C ALA A 119 -10.36 -3.62 -1.10
N GLY A 120 -10.07 -2.57 -0.34
CA GLY A 120 -10.28 -2.56 1.10
C GLY A 120 -10.80 -1.21 1.56
N LEU A 121 -11.56 -1.23 2.64
CA LEU A 121 -12.14 -0.07 3.29
C LEU A 121 -11.91 -0.16 4.79
N ILE A 122 -11.55 0.98 5.38
CA ILE A 122 -11.29 1.17 6.79
C ILE A 122 -12.29 2.19 7.30
N PHE A 123 -13.07 1.81 8.29
CA PHE A 123 -14.01 2.68 8.97
C PHE A 123 -13.64 2.78 10.46
N GLU A 124 -13.62 4.00 10.97
CA GLU A 124 -13.43 4.26 12.39
C GLU A 124 -14.20 5.55 12.74
N LYS A 125 -15.17 5.45 13.63
CA LYS A 125 -15.91 6.60 14.15
C LYS A 125 -14.94 7.56 14.81
N GLU A 126 -15.14 8.85 14.56
CA GLU A 126 -14.45 9.88 15.33
C GLU A 126 -14.84 9.76 16.80
N THR A 127 -13.95 9.20 17.60
CA THR A 127 -14.04 9.31 19.05
C THR A 127 -13.21 10.52 19.46
N LYS A 128 -13.81 11.44 20.23
CA LYS A 128 -13.05 12.45 20.98
C LYS A 128 -12.27 11.74 22.09
N LYS A 129 -11.31 10.88 21.74
CA LYS A 129 -10.36 10.37 22.73
C LYS A 129 -9.55 11.57 23.21
N ARG A 130 -9.59 11.80 24.52
CA ARG A 130 -8.68 12.71 25.22
C ARG A 130 -7.28 12.15 24.93
N ILE A 131 -6.53 12.83 24.07
CA ILE A 131 -5.13 12.50 23.84
C ILE A 131 -4.40 12.95 25.10
N ASP A 132 -4.17 12.02 26.03
CA ASP A 132 -3.22 12.27 27.12
C ASP A 132 -1.83 12.45 26.50
N GLN A 133 -1.03 13.34 27.08
CA GLN A 133 0.23 13.88 26.53
C GLN A 133 1.33 12.84 26.23
N GLY A 134 1.07 11.53 26.38
CA GLY A 134 1.99 10.44 26.04
C GLY A 134 1.81 9.85 24.63
N ASP A 135 0.64 10.00 23.99
CA ASP A 135 0.35 9.36 22.70
C ASP A 135 0.57 10.32 21.52
N VAL A 136 1.83 10.70 21.31
CA VAL A 136 2.25 11.53 20.15
C VAL A 136 1.96 10.82 18.82
N TYR A 137 1.83 9.49 18.81
CA TYR A 137 1.53 8.69 17.62
C TYR A 137 0.05 8.75 17.16
N ALA A 138 -0.90 9.16 18.02
CA ALA A 138 -2.32 9.19 17.67
C ALA A 138 -2.72 10.41 16.82
N LYS A 139 -1.86 11.43 16.71
CA LYS A 139 -2.18 12.71 16.04
C LYS A 139 -1.99 12.69 14.52
N CYS A 140 -1.23 11.72 13.98
CA CYS A 140 -1.10 11.51 12.52
C CYS A 140 -2.31 10.79 11.89
N CYS A 141 -3.26 10.32 12.70
CA CYS A 141 -4.36 9.44 12.28
C CYS A 141 -5.62 10.17 11.78
N GLN A 142 -5.54 11.47 11.46
CA GLN A 142 -6.73 12.24 11.05
C GLN A 142 -7.12 12.02 9.59
N ASN A 143 -6.16 11.70 8.72
CA ASN A 143 -6.44 11.52 7.31
C ASN A 143 -6.40 10.03 6.95
N LYS A 144 -7.58 9.50 6.64
CA LYS A 144 -7.77 8.07 6.38
C LYS A 144 -7.15 7.64 5.05
N CYS A 145 -6.93 8.58 4.13
CA CYS A 145 -6.20 8.33 2.88
C CYS A 145 -4.74 7.89 3.15
N PHE A 146 -4.03 8.49 4.11
CA PHE A 146 -2.67 8.05 4.46
C PHE A 146 -2.62 6.69 5.16
N ILE A 147 -3.65 6.34 5.94
CA ILE A 147 -3.76 5.00 6.53
C ILE A 147 -3.96 3.97 5.42
N ALA A 148 -4.88 4.23 4.47
CA ALA A 148 -5.08 3.38 3.31
C ALA A 148 -3.80 3.25 2.45
N LYS A 149 -3.07 4.36 2.25
CA LYS A 149 -1.76 4.36 1.58
C LYS A 149 -0.76 3.43 2.28
N SER A 150 -0.67 3.51 3.60
CA SER A 150 0.27 2.68 4.40
C SER A 150 -0.04 1.19 4.24
N ILE A 151 -1.31 0.82 4.16
CA ILE A 151 -1.73 -0.56 3.92
C ILE A 151 -1.37 -1.02 2.51
N VAL A 152 -1.57 -0.17 1.49
CA VAL A 152 -1.12 -0.47 0.12
C VAL A 152 0.40 -0.63 0.06
N GLU A 153 1.17 0.22 0.76
CA GLU A 153 2.62 0.06 0.88
C GLU A 153 2.99 -1.29 1.49
N GLN A 154 2.31 -1.69 2.55
CA GLN A 154 2.56 -2.97 3.22
C GLN A 154 2.18 -4.18 2.34
N ILE A 155 1.09 -4.09 1.57
CA ILE A 155 0.71 -5.10 0.57
C ILE A 155 1.82 -5.23 -0.48
N LEU A 156 2.26 -4.11 -1.07
CA LEU A 156 3.30 -4.10 -2.09
C LEU A 156 4.62 -4.65 -1.55
N GLN A 157 5.08 -4.17 -0.38
CA GLN A 157 6.27 -4.68 0.30
C GLN A 157 6.21 -6.20 0.49
N THR A 158 5.07 -6.68 0.97
CA THR A 158 4.91 -8.11 1.26
C THR A 158 4.86 -8.93 -0.01
N ILE A 159 4.30 -8.42 -1.11
CA ILE A 159 4.15 -9.14 -2.39
C ILE A 159 5.43 -9.17 -3.21
N MET A 160 6.17 -8.05 -3.29
CA MET A 160 7.42 -7.98 -4.06
C MET A 160 8.43 -9.03 -3.62
N GLY A 161 8.41 -9.43 -2.34
CA GLY A 161 9.36 -10.42 -1.84
C GLY A 161 10.81 -9.94 -1.91
N GLY A 162 11.72 -10.64 -1.23
CA GLY A 162 13.13 -10.25 -1.13
C GLY A 162 13.51 -9.67 0.23
N GLN A 163 14.73 -9.15 0.33
CA GLN A 163 15.20 -8.51 1.57
C GLN A 163 14.61 -7.11 1.72
N ALA A 164 14.34 -6.69 2.96
CA ALA A 164 13.74 -5.39 3.26
C ALA A 164 14.43 -4.20 2.56
N ASN A 165 15.77 -4.22 2.45
CA ASN A 165 16.52 -3.17 1.77
C ASN A 165 16.33 -3.15 0.24
N GLN A 166 16.18 -4.32 -0.39
CA GLN A 166 15.90 -4.43 -1.83
C GLN A 166 14.47 -4.02 -2.15
N ILE A 167 13.53 -4.41 -1.29
CA ILE A 167 12.12 -4.00 -1.37
C ILE A 167 12.01 -2.50 -1.19
N GLU A 168 12.64 -1.92 -0.16
CA GLU A 168 12.66 -0.46 0.05
C GLU A 168 13.24 0.26 -1.18
N LYS A 169 14.31 -0.25 -1.78
CA LYS A 169 14.88 0.33 -3.01
C LYS A 169 13.91 0.22 -4.20
N GLN A 170 13.32 -0.94 -4.44
CA GLN A 170 12.36 -1.14 -5.52
C GLN A 170 11.11 -0.26 -5.36
N ILE A 171 10.59 -0.12 -4.14
CA ILE A 171 9.51 0.83 -3.83
C ILE A 171 9.95 2.24 -4.16
N ARG A 172 11.14 2.63 -3.70
CA ARG A 172 11.65 3.99 -3.88
C ARG A 172 11.88 4.37 -5.34
N GLU A 173 12.27 3.40 -6.17
CA GLU A 173 12.60 3.65 -7.58
C GLU A 173 11.39 3.49 -8.51
N ASN A 174 10.46 2.59 -8.16
CA ASN A 174 9.43 2.14 -9.07
C ASN A 174 8.02 2.60 -8.69
N ILE A 175 7.78 2.98 -7.43
CA ILE A 175 6.46 3.45 -7.00
C ILE A 175 6.40 4.98 -7.04
N ASP A 176 5.35 5.50 -7.68
CA ASP A 176 5.02 6.93 -7.70
C ASP A 176 3.60 7.15 -7.15
N TYR A 177 3.42 8.21 -6.37
CA TYR A 177 2.17 8.59 -5.73
C TYR A 177 1.73 9.96 -6.23
N GLN A 178 0.71 9.99 -7.08
CA GLN A 178 0.20 11.25 -7.62
C GLN A 178 -1.07 11.69 -6.89
N HIS A 179 -0.95 12.79 -6.15
CA HIS A 179 -2.08 13.44 -5.49
C HIS A 179 -2.96 14.14 -6.53
N LYS A 180 -4.15 13.58 -6.80
CA LYS A 180 -5.15 14.24 -7.65
C LYS A 180 -5.98 15.25 -6.86
N SER A 181 -6.16 14.99 -5.57
CA SER A 181 -6.77 15.89 -4.58
C SER A 181 -6.20 15.59 -3.20
N SER A 182 -6.60 16.34 -2.17
CA SER A 182 -6.28 16.01 -0.77
C SER A 182 -6.75 14.60 -0.36
N ASN A 183 -7.78 14.08 -1.05
CA ASN A 183 -8.52 12.89 -0.63
C ASN A 183 -8.33 11.71 -1.60
N LYS A 184 -7.48 11.84 -2.64
CA LYS A 184 -7.25 10.78 -3.63
C LYS A 184 -5.82 10.78 -4.15
N ILE A 185 -5.17 9.62 -4.03
CA ILE A 185 -3.81 9.38 -4.49
C ILE A 185 -3.83 8.20 -5.48
N ILE A 186 -3.28 8.41 -6.67
CA ILE A 186 -3.09 7.33 -7.65
C ILE A 186 -1.73 6.68 -7.39
N VAL A 187 -1.72 5.34 -7.40
CA VAL A 187 -0.53 4.53 -7.17
C VAL A 187 -0.04 3.99 -8.51
N TYR A 188 1.22 4.28 -8.83
CA TYR A 188 1.89 3.77 -10.01
C TYR A 188 3.01 2.82 -9.62
N PHE A 189 3.27 1.82 -10.44
CA PHE A 189 4.46 0.98 -10.41
C PHE A 189 5.11 0.99 -11.79
N ASN A 190 6.40 1.34 -11.89
CA ASN A 190 7.12 1.52 -13.16
C ASN A 190 6.37 2.41 -14.15
N LYS A 191 5.84 3.55 -13.68
CA LYS A 191 5.02 4.51 -14.45
C LYS A 191 3.68 3.95 -14.97
N LYS A 192 3.30 2.73 -14.59
CA LYS A 192 1.99 2.15 -14.90
C LYS A 192 1.07 2.26 -13.69
N GLU A 193 -0.15 2.75 -13.88
CA GLU A 193 -1.15 2.80 -12.82
C GLU A 193 -1.48 1.37 -12.36
N ILE A 194 -1.42 1.14 -11.04
CA ILE A 194 -1.78 -0.13 -10.41
C ILE A 194 -3.01 -0.03 -9.50
N GLY A 195 -3.49 1.18 -9.25
CA GLY A 195 -4.67 1.43 -8.44
C GLY A 195 -4.65 2.81 -7.79
N PHE A 196 -5.48 2.98 -6.77
CA PHE A 196 -5.59 4.25 -6.05
C PHE A 196 -5.97 4.02 -4.59
N VAL A 197 -5.68 5.03 -3.77
CA VAL A 197 -6.17 5.16 -2.40
C VAL A 197 -6.95 6.47 -2.26
N GLY A 198 -7.88 6.51 -1.34
CA GLY A 198 -8.66 7.71 -1.07
C GLY A 198 -9.36 7.69 0.26
N GLU A 199 -10.04 8.79 0.54
CA GLU A 199 -10.94 8.94 1.69
C GLU A 199 -12.29 9.47 1.22
N LYS A 200 -13.36 8.93 1.81
CA LYS A 200 -14.74 9.36 1.56
C LYS A 200 -15.12 10.51 2.50
N ASP A 201 -14.72 10.38 3.75
CA ASP A 201 -14.92 11.33 4.85
C ASP A 201 -13.81 11.12 5.88
N SER A 202 -13.82 11.87 6.98
CA SER A 202 -12.80 11.76 8.05
C SER A 202 -12.77 10.41 8.76
N GLN A 203 -13.80 9.58 8.58
CA GLN A 203 -13.95 8.28 9.23
C GLN A 203 -13.60 7.11 8.29
N THR A 204 -13.65 7.34 6.98
CA THR A 204 -13.64 6.27 5.97
C THR A 204 -12.50 6.44 4.96
N GLY A 205 -11.52 5.54 5.02
CA GLY A 205 -10.44 5.41 4.04
C GLY A 205 -10.64 4.16 3.18
N TYR A 206 -10.18 4.19 1.93
CA TYR A 206 -10.30 3.06 1.03
C TYR A 206 -9.13 2.95 0.05
N PHE A 207 -8.94 1.77 -0.51
CA PHE A 207 -8.02 1.51 -1.61
C PHE A 207 -8.63 0.52 -2.61
N GLU A 208 -8.20 0.61 -3.86
CA GLU A 208 -8.50 -0.37 -4.91
C GLU A 208 -7.27 -0.56 -5.79
N LEU A 209 -6.88 -1.81 -6.00
CA LEU A 209 -5.70 -2.23 -6.77
C LEU A 209 -6.09 -3.23 -7.85
N ASP A 210 -5.39 -3.17 -8.98
CA ASP A 210 -5.52 -4.09 -10.11
C ASP A 210 -4.78 -5.41 -9.82
N PHE A 211 -5.51 -6.53 -9.83
CA PHE A 211 -4.95 -7.82 -9.44
C PHE A 211 -3.90 -8.30 -10.45
N GLU A 212 -4.15 -8.12 -11.75
CA GLU A 212 -3.22 -8.54 -12.79
C GLU A 212 -1.91 -7.71 -12.73
N ALA A 213 -2.00 -6.42 -12.40
CA ALA A 213 -0.83 -5.59 -12.16
C ALA A 213 -0.02 -6.09 -10.95
N LEU A 214 -0.68 -6.43 -9.84
CA LEU A 214 -0.02 -7.02 -8.67
C LEU A 214 0.66 -8.35 -9.02
N SER A 215 0.06 -9.18 -9.87
CA SER A 215 0.65 -10.45 -10.31
C SER A 215 2.01 -10.31 -11.02
N LYS A 216 2.24 -9.17 -11.68
CA LYS A 216 3.51 -8.84 -12.35
C LYS A 216 4.57 -8.30 -11.39
N ILE A 217 4.16 -7.92 -10.19
CA ILE A 217 5.02 -7.37 -9.14
C ILE A 217 5.48 -8.47 -8.18
N VAL A 218 4.75 -9.59 -8.10
CA VAL A 218 5.10 -10.74 -7.26
C VAL A 218 6.53 -11.19 -7.54
N GLY A 219 7.40 -11.04 -6.56
CA GLY A 219 8.75 -11.59 -6.60
C GLY A 219 8.90 -12.76 -5.65
N VAL A 220 9.99 -13.50 -5.87
CA VAL A 220 10.42 -14.60 -5.03
C VAL A 220 11.43 -14.08 -4.03
N LYS A 221 11.35 -14.55 -2.78
CA LYS A 221 12.36 -14.21 -1.78
C LYS A 221 13.64 -14.96 -2.10
N GLU A 222 14.57 -14.30 -2.75
CA GLU A 222 15.91 -14.84 -2.95
C GLU A 222 16.72 -14.74 -1.66
N PHE A 223 17.45 -15.82 -1.36
CA PHE A 223 18.40 -15.79 -0.26
C PHE A 223 19.59 -14.92 -0.67
N SER A 224 19.86 -13.89 0.12
CA SER A 224 21.16 -13.24 0.14
C SER A 224 21.75 -13.33 1.52
N ARG A 225 23.08 -13.54 1.59
CA ARG A 225 23.82 -13.52 2.85
C ARG A 225 23.58 -12.16 3.52
N SER A 226 23.58 -12.13 4.85
CA SER A 226 23.70 -10.88 5.59
C SER A 226 25.17 -10.50 5.69
N SER A 227 25.49 -9.20 5.70
CA SER A 227 26.85 -8.76 5.99
C SER A 227 27.21 -9.15 7.42
N SER A 228 28.38 -9.77 7.60
CA SER A 228 28.97 -10.02 8.93
C SER A 228 29.60 -8.76 9.53
N TYR A 229 29.62 -7.65 8.80
CA TYR A 229 30.23 -6.39 9.22
C TYR A 229 29.18 -5.41 9.75
N PRO A 230 29.49 -4.67 10.84
CA PRO A 230 28.53 -3.77 11.46
C PRO A 230 28.18 -2.59 10.56
N ALA A 231 26.95 -2.12 10.68
CA ALA A 231 26.50 -0.88 10.03
C ALA A 231 26.81 0.33 10.92
N VAL A 232 27.19 1.44 10.29
CA VAL A 232 27.37 2.74 10.94
C VAL A 232 26.15 3.61 10.66
N LYS A 233 25.50 4.13 11.71
CA LYS A 233 24.32 5.00 11.60
C LYS A 233 24.70 6.43 11.94
N ARG A 234 24.20 7.38 11.15
CA ARG A 234 24.47 8.81 11.28
C ARG A 234 23.22 9.61 10.99
N ASP A 235 22.99 10.63 11.81
CA ASP A 235 21.83 11.47 11.71
C ASP A 235 22.27 12.86 11.28
N LEU A 236 21.71 13.34 10.17
CA LEU A 236 22.01 14.67 9.64
C LEU A 236 20.71 15.48 9.61
N ALA A 237 20.72 16.66 10.23
CA ALA A 237 19.61 17.59 10.19
C ALA A 237 19.89 18.71 9.19
N PHE A 238 18.92 18.99 8.32
CA PHE A 238 19.04 20.02 7.31
C PHE A 238 17.87 21.00 7.38
N LEU A 239 18.20 22.29 7.32
CA LEU A 239 17.24 23.35 7.07
C LEU A 239 16.99 23.44 5.55
N ILE A 240 15.83 22.95 5.11
CA ILE A 240 15.46 22.77 3.68
C ILE A 240 14.11 23.42 3.38
N ASP A 241 13.92 24.00 2.19
CA ASP A 241 12.65 24.63 1.80
C ASP A 241 11.49 23.64 1.77
N LYS A 242 10.29 24.07 2.22
CA LYS A 242 9.07 23.24 2.27
C LYS A 242 8.66 22.68 0.91
N LYS A 243 9.05 23.33 -0.20
CA LYS A 243 8.72 22.90 -1.57
C LYS A 243 9.35 21.57 -1.99
N TYR A 244 10.44 21.16 -1.34
CA TYR A 244 11.15 19.94 -1.71
C TYR A 244 10.49 18.71 -1.10
N ASP A 245 10.14 17.77 -1.96
CA ASP A 245 9.67 16.47 -1.54
C ASP A 245 10.79 15.70 -0.82
N TRP A 246 10.50 15.24 0.38
CA TRP A 246 11.48 14.54 1.23
C TRP A 246 11.89 13.20 0.60
N PHE A 247 10.99 12.58 -0.16
CA PHE A 247 11.27 11.31 -0.81
C PHE A 247 12.34 11.47 -1.89
N GLU A 248 12.24 12.50 -2.73
CA GLU A 248 13.26 12.83 -3.72
C GLU A 248 14.61 13.16 -3.06
N VAL A 249 14.60 13.89 -1.93
CA VAL A 249 15.82 14.15 -1.15
C VAL A 249 16.47 12.85 -0.69
N CYS A 250 15.72 11.93 -0.07
CA CYS A 250 16.21 10.63 0.35
C CYS A 250 16.78 9.81 -0.82
N ARG A 251 16.13 9.86 -1.98
CA ARG A 251 16.58 9.17 -3.21
C ARG A 251 17.91 9.71 -3.70
N GLN A 252 18.07 11.03 -3.76
CA GLN A 252 19.32 11.67 -4.16
C GLN A 252 20.45 11.34 -3.20
N ILE A 253 20.20 11.32 -1.88
CA ILE A 253 21.21 10.93 -0.88
C ILE A 253 21.64 9.48 -1.10
N HIS A 254 20.69 8.56 -1.32
CA HIS A 254 20.99 7.13 -1.51
C HIS A 254 21.85 6.84 -2.75
N GLN A 255 21.77 7.69 -3.77
CA GLN A 255 22.52 7.53 -5.02
C GLN A 255 23.97 8.04 -4.97
N ILE A 256 24.38 8.71 -3.88
CA ILE A 256 25.72 9.32 -3.77
C ILE A 256 26.82 8.25 -3.71
N ASP A 257 26.64 7.23 -2.88
CA ASP A 257 27.67 6.21 -2.66
C ASP A 257 27.04 4.82 -2.42
N PRO A 258 27.57 3.74 -3.05
CA PRO A 258 27.09 2.37 -2.84
C PRO A 258 27.13 1.88 -1.39
N LEU A 259 27.94 2.49 -0.51
CA LEU A 259 28.01 2.17 0.91
C LEU A 259 26.81 2.69 1.70
N ILE A 260 26.03 3.63 1.16
CA ILE A 260 24.76 4.07 1.76
C ILE A 260 23.71 2.99 1.52
N LYS A 261 23.41 2.18 2.54
CA LYS A 261 22.44 1.09 2.42
C LYS A 261 21.00 1.51 2.70
N LYS A 262 20.80 2.50 3.55
CA LYS A 262 19.47 3.00 3.89
C LYS A 262 19.53 4.49 4.20
N VAL A 263 18.54 5.22 3.71
CA VAL A 263 18.27 6.61 4.08
C VAL A 263 16.84 6.66 4.59
N GLY A 264 16.65 6.96 5.86
CA GLY A 264 15.35 7.14 6.49
C GLY A 264 15.05 8.61 6.70
N PHE A 265 13.77 8.95 6.64
CA PHE A 265 13.28 10.21 7.18
C PHE A 265 13.11 10.06 8.69
N GLY A 266 13.64 11.02 9.46
CA GLY A 266 13.55 11.05 10.92
C GLY A 266 12.37 11.90 11.37
N ASP A 267 12.63 13.17 11.66
CA ASP A 267 11.64 14.11 12.19
C ASP A 267 11.63 15.44 11.40
N THR A 268 10.48 16.14 11.40
CA THR A 268 10.34 17.50 10.88
C THR A 268 10.06 18.44 12.04
N PHE A 269 10.96 19.38 12.28
CA PHE A 269 10.74 20.47 13.23
C PHE A 269 10.43 21.79 12.51
N GLU A 270 9.29 22.38 12.86
CA GLU A 270 8.85 23.70 12.39
C GLU A 270 9.10 24.75 13.47
N ASN A 271 9.66 25.90 13.09
CA ASN A 271 9.75 27.06 13.97
C ASN A 271 9.51 28.34 13.17
N LYS A 272 8.84 29.34 13.76
CA LYS A 272 8.63 30.64 13.13
C LYS A 272 9.93 31.29 12.64
N ARG A 273 11.05 31.04 13.33
CA ARG A 273 12.40 31.54 12.96
C ARG A 273 12.94 30.94 11.66
N PHE A 274 12.37 29.85 11.16
CA PHE A 274 12.82 29.17 9.95
C PHE A 274 12.10 29.64 8.68
N GLY A 275 11.11 30.53 8.82
CA GLY A 275 10.34 31.05 7.69
C GLY A 275 9.70 29.91 6.89
N ASN A 276 10.05 29.80 5.60
CA ASN A 276 9.57 28.76 4.70
C ASN A 276 10.50 27.53 4.62
N LYS A 277 11.30 27.27 5.65
CA LYS A 277 12.15 26.08 5.72
C LYS A 277 11.71 25.15 6.85
N TYR A 278 11.91 23.85 6.63
CA TYR A 278 11.82 22.80 7.63
C TYR A 278 13.20 22.42 8.13
N ASN A 279 13.34 22.19 9.43
CA ASN A 279 14.46 21.44 9.94
C ASN A 279 14.11 19.94 9.87
N ARG A 280 14.70 19.22 8.92
CA ARG A 280 14.42 17.81 8.68
C ARG A 280 15.62 16.96 9.06
N ALA A 281 15.41 15.96 9.91
CA ALA A 281 16.41 14.96 10.26
C ALA A 281 16.35 13.76 9.30
N PHE A 282 17.51 13.27 8.88
CA PHE A 282 17.65 12.09 8.03
C PHE A 282 18.59 11.08 8.70
N HIS A 283 18.15 9.83 8.77
CA HIS A 283 18.90 8.70 9.32
C HIS A 283 19.61 7.97 8.17
N ILE A 284 20.93 8.08 8.10
CA ILE A 284 21.73 7.45 7.05
C ILE A 284 22.46 6.24 7.64
N THR A 285 22.29 5.08 7.01
CA THR A 285 22.97 3.84 7.39
C THR A 285 24.00 3.49 6.33
N TYR A 286 25.26 3.46 6.75
CA TYR A 286 26.41 3.05 5.94
C TYR A 286 26.81 1.62 6.29
N GLN A 287 27.08 0.79 5.28
CA GLN A 287 27.53 -0.59 5.52
C GLN A 287 28.30 -1.14 4.32
N SER A 288 29.37 -1.88 4.60
CA SER A 288 30.07 -2.69 3.60
C SER A 288 29.78 -4.18 3.73
N TRP A 289 30.05 -4.92 2.66
CA TRP A 289 29.86 -6.37 2.58
C TRP A 289 31.15 -7.17 2.82
N ASP A 290 32.30 -6.51 2.70
CA ASP A 290 33.63 -7.09 2.67
C ASP A 290 34.52 -6.64 3.84
N ARG A 291 34.13 -5.58 4.57
CA ARG A 291 34.92 -5.03 5.69
C ARG A 291 34.13 -4.14 6.64
N THR A 292 34.70 -3.88 7.81
CA THR A 292 34.24 -2.82 8.72
C THR A 292 34.62 -1.45 8.17
N LEU A 293 33.67 -0.52 8.17
CA LEU A 293 33.90 0.85 7.72
C LEU A 293 34.71 1.65 8.73
N LYS A 294 35.72 2.40 8.26
CA LYS A 294 36.45 3.35 9.09
C LYS A 294 35.70 4.68 9.17
N SER A 295 35.84 5.41 10.28
CA SER A 295 35.21 6.74 10.46
C SER A 295 35.55 7.71 9.33
N SER A 296 36.79 7.69 8.85
CA SER A 296 37.25 8.56 7.76
C SER A 296 36.64 8.23 6.39
N GLU A 297 36.18 6.99 6.16
CA GLU A 297 35.42 6.64 4.95
C GLU A 297 34.01 7.23 5.04
N VAL A 298 33.37 7.10 6.19
CA VAL A 298 32.01 7.63 6.42
C VAL A 298 31.99 9.16 6.34
N GLU A 299 32.93 9.85 6.98
CA GLU A 299 33.04 11.31 6.95
C GLU A 299 33.25 11.86 5.53
N LYS A 300 33.95 11.12 4.65
CA LYS A 300 34.12 11.51 3.24
C LYS A 300 32.79 11.50 2.51
N ILE A 301 31.98 10.47 2.73
CA ILE A 301 30.65 10.33 2.11
C ILE A 301 29.70 11.38 2.70
N GLU A 302 29.73 11.62 4.01
CA GLU A 302 28.94 12.69 4.65
C GLU A 302 29.23 14.07 4.04
N LYS A 303 30.50 14.39 3.79
CA LYS A 303 30.86 15.64 3.11
C LYS A 303 30.26 15.73 1.69
N GLN A 304 30.18 14.62 0.97
CA GLN A 304 29.51 14.58 -0.34
C GLN A 304 27.99 14.78 -0.20
N VAL A 305 27.37 14.16 0.81
CA VAL A 305 25.95 14.35 1.13
C VAL A 305 25.66 15.82 1.43
N ILE A 306 26.43 16.44 2.33
CA ILE A 306 26.26 17.85 2.72
C ILE A 306 26.45 18.76 1.50
N LYS A 307 27.44 18.49 0.65
CA LYS A 307 27.69 19.25 -0.58
C LYS A 307 26.51 19.15 -1.55
N MET A 308 26.03 17.94 -1.83
CA MET A 308 24.88 17.70 -2.70
C MET A 308 23.61 18.39 -2.16
N MET A 309 23.37 18.29 -0.86
CA MET A 309 22.25 18.92 -0.18
C MET A 309 22.28 20.45 -0.33
N LYS A 310 23.46 21.06 -0.22
CA LYS A 310 23.64 22.50 -0.43
C LYS A 310 23.43 22.90 -1.89
N GLU A 311 23.99 22.15 -2.85
CA GLU A 311 23.96 22.50 -4.28
C GLU A 311 22.58 22.29 -4.93
N LYS A 312 21.90 21.18 -4.63
CA LYS A 312 20.61 20.84 -5.27
C LYS A 312 19.40 21.41 -4.54
N PHE A 313 19.47 21.52 -3.22
CA PHE A 313 18.30 21.82 -2.38
C PHE A 313 18.42 23.12 -1.58
N ASP A 314 19.52 23.87 -1.71
CA ASP A 314 19.83 25.04 -0.87
C ASP A 314 19.69 24.72 0.64
N ALA A 315 20.05 23.50 1.00
CA ALA A 315 19.89 22.98 2.34
C ALA A 315 21.11 23.33 3.20
N GLN A 316 20.86 23.75 4.43
CA GLN A 316 21.92 24.11 5.39
C GLN A 316 21.98 23.06 6.48
N LEU A 317 23.17 22.49 6.71
CA LEU A 317 23.39 21.57 7.82
C LEU A 317 23.13 22.29 9.14
N ARG A 318 22.44 21.61 10.05
CA ARG A 318 22.22 22.04 11.43
C ARG A 318 22.77 21.00 12.39
N ASP A 319 23.46 21.51 13.40
CA ASP A 319 23.77 20.73 14.59
C ASP A 319 22.54 20.72 15.51
N PHE A 320 22.40 19.62 16.25
CA PHE A 320 21.31 19.41 17.21
C PHE A 320 21.47 20.28 18.46
#